data_AF-A0A7C6WAE3-F1
#
_entry.id   AF-A0A7C6WAE3-F1
#
_cell.length_a   1.000
_cell.length_b   1.000
_cell.length_c   1.000
_cell.angle_alpha   90.00
_cell.angle_beta   90.00
_cell.angle_gamma   90.00
#
_symmetry.space_group_name_H-M   'P 1'
#
loop_
_entity.id
_entity.type
_entity.pdbx_description
1 polymer ?
#
loop_
_entity_poly.entity_id
_entity_poly.type
_entity_poly.pdbx_seq_one_letter_code
_entity_poly.pdbx_strand_id
1 'polypeptide(L)'
;MEKHKIIIDTDIGDDIDDAFALAVALAIPEYELLGVTCVYRNTLMRSKIAMAELDYYNFGGVKVYCGEDNPLKEPIKMFPFEKKDKDGKVIITHYKDDMADYVCESKSAVEFLLESVKKYPNEVVLFSLGPMTNLARAYQQDSEAFKKFKKIVIMGGIMDQPYAEWNIKCDPEAADIVLRSGVEIQMVGLDVTLKCVLKEETLDKILSFKGRGNKLLASMMKIWIDNNKKRPILHDPLTIASYVKPFCEFKKHKLEVILDGERRGYTVQSENGNEVLYATSVDNEAFEEFVLDCLTKAEQ
;
A
#
# COMPACT_ATOMS: atom_id res chain seq x y z
N MET A 1 9.50 22.86 8.13
CA MET A 1 8.13 22.36 8.33
C MET A 1 8.23 21.10 9.16
N GLU A 2 7.28 20.86 10.06
CA GLU A 2 7.24 19.62 10.85
C GLU A 2 6.96 18.44 9.91
N LYS A 3 7.73 17.36 10.02
CA LYS A 3 7.58 16.17 9.18
C LYS A 3 6.57 15.19 9.78
N HIS A 4 5.83 14.51 8.93
CA HIS A 4 5.00 13.38 9.31
C HIS A 4 5.86 12.12 9.37
N LYS A 5 5.92 11.48 10.55
CA LYS A 5 6.52 10.15 10.69
C LYS A 5 5.59 9.13 10.06
N ILE A 6 6.04 8.48 9.00
CA ILE A 6 5.22 7.54 8.25
C ILE A 6 5.82 6.13 8.26
N ILE A 7 4.95 5.13 8.23
CA ILE A 7 5.27 3.75 7.89
C ILE A 7 4.42 3.37 6.68
N ILE A 8 4.98 2.60 5.76
CA ILE A 8 4.26 2.05 4.60
C ILE A 8 4.20 0.54 4.76
N ASP A 9 2.99 -0.01 4.89
CA ASP A 9 2.69 -1.44 4.81
C ASP A 9 2.14 -1.75 3.42
N THR A 10 2.85 -2.57 2.65
CA THR A 10 2.65 -2.72 1.20
C THR A 10 2.71 -4.19 0.77
N ASP A 11 1.97 -4.55 -0.27
CA ASP A 11 2.14 -5.81 -0.97
C ASP A 11 2.75 -5.61 -2.37
N ILE A 12 3.80 -4.77 -2.43
CA ILE A 12 4.54 -4.45 -3.64
C ILE A 12 4.90 -5.66 -4.50
N GLY A 13 4.72 -5.51 -5.81
CA GLY A 13 5.34 -6.37 -6.81
C GLY A 13 4.39 -7.23 -7.64
N ASP A 14 3.09 -7.26 -7.35
CA ASP A 14 2.08 -7.87 -8.22
C ASP A 14 1.42 -6.83 -9.11
N ASP A 15 0.78 -5.82 -8.49
CA ASP A 15 0.47 -4.57 -9.16
C ASP A 15 1.69 -3.63 -9.13
N ILE A 16 1.70 -2.64 -10.01
CA ILE A 16 2.81 -1.70 -10.18
C ILE A 16 2.67 -0.47 -9.28
N ASP A 17 1.48 -0.19 -8.77
CA ASP A 17 1.16 1.05 -8.10
C ASP A 17 1.75 1.18 -6.70
N ASP A 18 2.00 0.10 -5.95
CA ASP A 18 2.81 0.15 -4.72
C ASP A 18 4.22 0.72 -4.95
N ALA A 19 4.84 0.36 -6.09
CA ALA A 19 6.17 0.86 -6.44
C ALA A 19 6.10 2.37 -6.74
N PHE A 20 5.09 2.79 -7.51
CA PHE A 20 4.82 4.23 -7.67
C PHE A 20 4.55 4.92 -6.33
N ALA A 21 3.86 4.27 -5.40
CA ALA A 21 3.51 4.82 -4.11
C ALA A 21 4.75 5.03 -3.24
N LEU A 22 5.67 4.07 -3.23
CA LEU A 22 6.96 4.21 -2.56
C LEU A 22 7.77 5.35 -3.19
N ALA A 23 7.95 5.38 -4.51
CA ALA A 23 8.67 6.45 -5.19
C ALA A 23 8.08 7.85 -4.93
N VAL A 24 6.75 7.98 -4.95
CA VAL A 24 6.05 9.24 -4.61
C VAL A 24 6.27 9.60 -3.14
N ALA A 25 6.20 8.64 -2.21
CA ALA A 25 6.44 8.89 -0.79
C ALA A 25 7.85 9.43 -0.52
N LEU A 26 8.87 8.90 -1.22
CA LEU A 26 10.26 9.36 -1.11
C LEU A 26 10.46 10.80 -1.61
N ALA A 27 9.63 11.25 -2.56
CA ALA A 27 9.70 12.59 -3.12
C ALA A 27 8.93 13.65 -2.30
N ILE A 28 8.13 13.25 -1.31
CA ILE A 28 7.33 14.14 -0.47
C ILE A 28 8.20 14.67 0.71
N PRO A 29 8.59 15.96 0.73
CA PRO A 29 9.49 16.49 1.76
C PRO A 29 8.85 16.55 3.15
N GLU A 30 7.52 16.55 3.22
CA GLU A 30 6.74 16.48 4.46
C GLU A 30 6.84 15.10 5.12
N TYR A 31 7.37 14.07 4.46
CA TYR A 31 7.47 12.71 5.00
C TYR A 31 8.83 12.40 5.62
N GLU A 32 8.77 11.70 6.75
CA GLU A 32 9.87 11.02 7.41
C GLU A 32 9.52 9.52 7.43
N LEU A 33 10.03 8.78 6.45
CA LEU A 33 9.79 7.35 6.34
C LEU A 33 10.59 6.59 7.40
N LEU A 34 9.89 6.01 8.39
CA LEU A 34 10.50 5.24 9.47
C LEU A 34 10.88 3.82 9.05
N GLY A 35 10.13 3.23 8.12
CA GLY A 35 10.29 1.86 7.67
C GLY A 35 9.21 1.44 6.69
N VAL A 36 9.46 0.34 5.99
CA VAL A 36 8.51 -0.32 5.10
C VAL A 36 8.26 -1.73 5.62
N THR A 37 7.00 -2.13 5.69
CA THR A 37 6.60 -3.50 6.01
C THR A 37 5.97 -4.13 4.78
N CYS A 38 6.26 -5.42 4.53
CA CYS A 38 5.65 -6.14 3.42
C CYS A 38 4.66 -7.17 3.92
N VAL A 39 3.53 -7.32 3.23
CA VAL A 39 2.45 -8.24 3.59
C VAL A 39 2.02 -9.09 2.40
N TYR A 40 1.36 -10.21 2.71
CA TYR A 40 0.66 -11.08 1.78
C TYR A 40 1.55 -11.88 0.80
N ARG A 41 1.20 -13.16 0.63
CA ARG A 41 1.83 -14.16 -0.25
C ARG A 41 3.28 -14.49 0.06
N ASN A 42 4.22 -13.71 -0.46
CA ASN A 42 5.66 -14.00 -0.37
C ASN A 42 6.39 -12.74 0.11
N THR A 43 6.23 -12.44 1.39
CA THR A 43 6.72 -11.19 1.99
C THR A 43 8.23 -11.06 1.89
N LEU A 44 8.96 -12.17 1.84
CA LEU A 44 10.40 -12.15 1.59
C LEU A 44 10.74 -11.59 0.20
N MET A 45 10.09 -12.06 -0.87
CA MET A 45 10.31 -11.50 -2.21
C MET A 45 9.84 -10.05 -2.29
N ARG A 46 8.69 -9.71 -1.70
CA ARG A 46 8.18 -8.34 -1.67
C ARG A 46 9.14 -7.39 -0.95
N SER A 47 9.68 -7.80 0.20
CA SER A 47 10.67 -7.02 0.93
C SER A 47 11.96 -6.80 0.13
N LYS A 48 12.39 -7.79 -0.67
CA LYS A 48 13.52 -7.64 -1.59
C LYS A 48 13.24 -6.64 -2.71
N ILE A 49 12.02 -6.61 -3.24
CA ILE A 49 11.59 -5.60 -4.22
C ILE A 49 11.62 -4.20 -3.59
N ALA A 50 11.03 -4.02 -2.41
CA ALA A 50 11.05 -2.72 -1.71
C ALA A 50 12.47 -2.25 -1.37
N MET A 51 13.35 -3.15 -0.91
CA MET A 51 14.76 -2.80 -0.66
C MET A 51 15.51 -2.41 -1.93
N ALA A 52 15.27 -3.14 -3.03
CA ALA A 52 15.84 -2.80 -4.33
C ALA A 52 15.37 -1.42 -4.79
N GLU A 53 14.09 -1.11 -4.62
CA GLU A 53 13.56 0.21 -4.96
C GLU A 53 14.18 1.33 -4.13
N LEU A 54 14.24 1.18 -2.80
CA LEU A 54 14.92 2.14 -1.92
C LEU A 54 16.39 2.37 -2.32
N ASP A 55 17.13 1.31 -2.64
CA ASP A 55 18.52 1.42 -3.12
C ASP A 55 18.62 2.13 -4.48
N TYR A 56 17.73 1.82 -5.42
CA TYR A 56 17.75 2.47 -6.75
C TYR A 56 17.38 3.95 -6.69
N TYR A 57 16.58 4.37 -5.70
CA TYR A 57 16.31 5.77 -5.39
C TYR A 57 17.38 6.41 -4.49
N ASN A 58 18.47 5.70 -4.16
CA ASN A 58 19.53 6.13 -3.24
C ASN A 58 19.00 6.56 -1.86
N PHE A 59 17.88 5.98 -1.42
CA PHE A 59 17.24 6.30 -0.15
C PHE A 59 17.70 5.33 0.94
N GLY A 60 18.95 5.55 1.40
CA GLY A 60 19.54 4.76 2.47
C GLY A 60 18.92 5.04 3.85
N GLY A 61 19.10 4.10 4.78
CA GLY A 61 18.73 4.26 6.20
C GLY A 61 17.32 3.82 6.57
N VAL A 62 16.42 3.68 5.60
CA VAL A 62 15.10 3.05 5.80
C VAL A 62 15.26 1.54 5.79
N LYS A 63 14.59 0.88 6.73
CA LYS A 63 14.59 -0.57 6.86
C LYS A 63 13.30 -1.17 6.33
N VAL A 64 13.41 -2.39 5.81
CA VAL A 64 12.29 -3.17 5.28
C VAL A 64 12.14 -4.44 6.09
N TYR A 65 10.90 -4.73 6.50
CA TYR A 65 10.57 -5.84 7.39
C TYR A 65 9.59 -6.79 6.70
N CYS A 66 9.91 -8.09 6.72
CA CYS A 66 8.96 -9.11 6.26
C CYS A 66 7.83 -9.24 7.27
N GLY A 67 6.60 -9.22 6.77
CA GLY A 67 5.40 -9.48 7.55
C GLY A 67 4.77 -10.82 7.22
N GLU A 68 3.46 -10.87 7.41
CA GLU A 68 2.65 -12.07 7.27
C GLU A 68 2.45 -12.45 5.80
N ASP A 69 2.83 -13.68 5.45
CA ASP A 69 2.52 -14.25 4.14
C ASP A 69 1.03 -14.55 3.99
N ASN A 70 0.38 -15.03 5.05
CA ASN A 70 -0.96 -15.60 4.98
C ASN A 70 -2.01 -14.70 5.63
N PRO A 71 -3.19 -14.53 4.99
CA PRO A 71 -4.34 -13.92 5.63
C PRO A 71 -4.72 -14.60 6.94
N LEU A 72 -5.47 -13.92 7.80
CA LEU A 72 -5.93 -14.48 9.08
C LEU A 72 -6.79 -15.73 8.91
N LYS A 73 -7.65 -15.76 7.89
CA LYS A 73 -8.54 -16.90 7.61
C LYS A 73 -8.65 -17.27 6.13
N GLU A 74 -8.58 -16.30 5.23
CA GLU A 74 -8.70 -16.58 3.79
C GLU A 74 -7.54 -17.49 3.32
N PRO A 75 -7.81 -18.43 2.40
CA PRO A 75 -6.72 -19.11 1.71
C PRO A 75 -5.99 -18.10 0.81
N ILE A 76 -4.70 -18.34 0.57
CA ILE A 76 -3.95 -17.59 -0.45
C ILE A 76 -4.66 -17.74 -1.80
N LYS A 77 -5.11 -16.62 -2.35
CA LYS A 77 -5.70 -16.57 -3.69
C LYS A 77 -4.56 -16.60 -4.69
N MET A 78 -4.64 -17.53 -5.64
CA MET A 78 -3.70 -17.61 -6.76
C MET A 78 -4.46 -17.55 -8.08
N PHE A 79 -3.89 -16.83 -9.04
CA PHE A 79 -4.34 -16.87 -10.42
C PHE A 79 -3.75 -18.09 -11.13
N PRO A 80 -4.44 -18.67 -12.13
CA PRO A 80 -4.00 -19.90 -12.80
C PRO A 80 -2.61 -19.83 -13.46
N PHE A 81 -2.14 -18.62 -13.80
CA PHE A 81 -0.85 -18.40 -14.43
C PHE A 81 0.30 -18.23 -13.43
N GLU A 82 0.01 -18.01 -12.14
CA GLU A 82 1.01 -17.79 -11.12
C GLU A 82 1.74 -19.09 -10.77
N LYS A 83 3.03 -18.95 -10.49
CA LYS A 83 3.90 -20.07 -10.12
C LYS A 83 4.30 -19.98 -8.65
N LYS A 84 4.77 -21.11 -8.12
CA LYS A 84 5.33 -21.19 -6.78
C LYS A 84 6.84 -21.36 -6.83
N ASP A 85 7.53 -20.81 -5.83
CA ASP A 85 8.93 -21.07 -5.56
C ASP A 85 9.13 -22.46 -4.93
N LYS A 86 10.38 -22.79 -4.60
CA LYS A 86 10.77 -24.06 -3.97
C LYS A 86 10.13 -24.30 -2.60
N ASP A 87 9.71 -23.24 -1.91
CA ASP A 87 9.12 -23.27 -0.58
C ASP A 87 7.58 -23.23 -0.67
N GLY A 88 7.03 -23.28 -1.89
CA GLY A 88 5.60 -23.34 -2.14
C GLY A 88 4.89 -21.98 -2.06
N LYS A 89 5.63 -20.87 -2.00
CA LYS A 89 5.09 -19.50 -1.97
C LYS A 89 4.96 -18.95 -3.39
N VAL A 90 4.02 -18.02 -3.60
CA VAL A 90 3.82 -17.38 -4.91
C VAL A 90 5.09 -16.64 -5.32
N ILE A 91 5.51 -16.78 -6.59
CA ILE A 91 6.58 -15.97 -7.17
C ILE A 91 5.99 -14.61 -7.53
N ILE A 92 6.52 -13.54 -6.94
CA ILE A 92 6.04 -12.17 -7.14
C ILE A 92 6.52 -11.63 -8.49
N THR A 93 5.61 -11.03 -9.26
CA THR A 93 5.81 -10.69 -10.68
C THR A 93 7.03 -9.79 -10.93
N HIS A 94 7.22 -8.76 -10.09
CA HIS A 94 8.33 -7.81 -10.23
C HIS A 94 9.64 -8.25 -9.58
N TYR A 95 9.68 -9.44 -8.94
CA TYR A 95 10.92 -9.98 -8.38
C TYR A 95 11.89 -10.38 -9.50
N LYS A 96 13.18 -10.07 -9.30
CA LYS A 96 14.27 -10.44 -10.21
C LYS A 96 15.41 -11.10 -9.42
N ASP A 97 16.14 -11.99 -10.06
CA ASP A 97 17.23 -12.74 -9.42
C ASP A 97 18.37 -11.84 -8.91
N ASP A 98 18.57 -10.67 -9.53
CA ASP A 98 19.54 -9.66 -9.07
C ASP A 98 19.14 -8.98 -7.74
N MET A 99 17.90 -9.20 -7.27
CA MET A 99 17.44 -8.78 -5.94
C MET A 99 17.70 -9.85 -4.86
N ALA A 100 18.27 -11.00 -5.21
CA ALA A 100 18.41 -12.12 -4.28
C ALA A 100 19.32 -11.80 -3.09
N ASP A 101 20.30 -10.91 -3.27
CA ASP A 101 21.30 -10.58 -2.25
C ASP A 101 20.80 -9.58 -1.20
N TYR A 102 19.62 -8.98 -1.38
CA TYR A 102 19.02 -8.15 -0.34
C TYR A 102 18.63 -9.00 0.86
N VAL A 103 19.08 -8.57 2.04
CA VAL A 103 18.84 -9.25 3.32
C VAL A 103 17.83 -8.43 4.12
N CYS A 104 16.67 -9.04 4.39
CA CYS A 104 15.63 -8.43 5.20
C CYS A 104 16.06 -8.32 6.66
N GLU A 105 15.48 -7.37 7.39
CA GLU A 105 15.65 -7.31 8.83
C GLU A 105 15.14 -8.59 9.50
N SER A 106 15.83 -9.01 10.57
CA SER A 106 15.43 -10.21 11.32
C SER A 106 14.17 -10.00 12.16
N LYS A 107 13.84 -8.73 12.45
CA LYS A 107 12.66 -8.31 13.20
C LYS A 107 11.43 -8.45 12.31
N SER A 108 10.31 -8.91 12.88
CA SER A 108 9.04 -9.00 12.13
C SER A 108 8.43 -7.62 11.88
N ALA A 109 7.60 -7.50 10.83
CA ALA A 109 6.80 -6.31 10.59
C ALA A 109 5.92 -5.94 11.80
N VAL A 110 5.29 -6.93 12.44
CA VAL A 110 4.40 -6.74 13.60
C VAL A 110 5.14 -6.12 14.78
N GLU A 111 6.33 -6.64 15.11
CA GLU A 111 7.17 -6.08 16.18
C GLU A 111 7.61 -4.65 15.84
N PHE A 112 8.02 -4.40 14.59
CA PHE A 112 8.42 -3.06 14.14
C PHE A 112 7.27 -2.04 14.26
N LEU A 113 6.05 -2.40 13.85
CA LEU A 113 4.87 -1.53 13.97
C LEU A 113 4.63 -1.16 15.44
N LEU A 114 4.61 -2.14 16.34
CA LEU A 114 4.36 -1.92 17.77
C LEU A 114 5.46 -1.14 18.47
N GLU A 115 6.74 -1.41 18.14
CA GLU A 115 7.86 -0.63 18.67
C GLU A 115 7.82 0.83 18.20
N SER A 116 7.46 1.06 16.94
CA SER A 116 7.39 2.40 16.37
C SER A 116 6.38 3.27 17.10
N VAL A 117 5.17 2.77 17.36
CA VAL A 117 4.12 3.52 18.10
C VAL A 117 4.39 3.60 19.61
N LYS A 118 5.18 2.68 20.17
CA LYS A 118 5.67 2.81 21.56
C LYS A 118 6.72 3.91 21.67
N LYS A 119 7.58 4.04 20.67
CA LYS A 119 8.64 5.05 20.60
C LYS A 119 8.12 6.45 20.26
N TYR A 120 7.11 6.54 19.39
CA TYR A 120 6.53 7.80 18.91
C TYR A 120 5.00 7.79 19.07
N PRO A 121 4.49 7.78 20.32
CA PRO A 121 3.07 7.62 20.59
C PRO A 121 2.25 8.79 20.01
N ASN A 122 1.21 8.47 19.25
CA ASN A 122 0.30 9.41 18.57
C ASN A 122 0.96 10.30 17.50
N GLU A 123 2.15 9.94 17.03
CA GLU A 123 2.88 10.67 16.00
C GLU A 123 2.94 9.92 14.66
N VAL A 124 2.89 8.58 14.68
CA VAL A 124 3.10 7.73 13.50
C VAL A 124 1.82 7.62 12.67
N VAL A 125 1.92 7.92 11.39
CA VAL A 125 0.88 7.67 10.38
C VAL A 125 1.25 6.38 9.64
N LEU A 126 0.32 5.44 9.55
CA LEU A 126 0.53 4.19 8.85
C LEU A 126 -0.26 4.21 7.53
N PHE A 127 0.44 4.05 6.41
CA PHE A 127 -0.18 3.79 5.12
C PHE A 127 -0.31 2.28 4.93
N SER A 128 -1.53 1.79 4.76
CA SER A 128 -1.84 0.39 4.43
C SER A 128 -2.21 0.32 2.96
N LEU A 129 -1.30 -0.20 2.15
CA LEU A 129 -1.42 -0.32 0.69
C LEU A 129 -1.73 -1.76 0.25
N GLY A 130 -1.58 -2.73 1.16
CA GLY A 130 -1.95 -4.13 0.94
C GLY A 130 -2.97 -4.67 1.93
N PRO A 131 -3.20 -6.00 1.93
CA PRO A 131 -4.07 -6.66 2.90
C PRO A 131 -3.62 -6.40 4.35
N MET A 132 -4.55 -6.04 5.22
CA MET A 132 -4.28 -5.51 6.57
C MET A 132 -3.81 -6.54 7.60
N THR A 133 -3.29 -7.70 7.17
CA THR A 133 -2.93 -8.81 8.05
C THR A 133 -1.89 -8.42 9.09
N ASN A 134 -0.83 -7.70 8.68
CA ASN A 134 0.20 -7.18 9.61
C ASN A 134 -0.42 -6.30 10.70
N LEU A 135 -1.32 -5.40 10.31
CA LEU A 135 -2.00 -4.47 11.21
C LEU A 135 -2.90 -5.22 12.19
N ALA A 136 -3.69 -6.17 11.69
CA ALA A 136 -4.58 -6.96 12.54
C ALA A 136 -3.80 -7.83 13.53
N ARG A 137 -2.67 -8.42 13.12
CA ARG A 137 -1.75 -9.12 14.02
C ARG A 137 -1.15 -8.19 15.09
N ALA A 138 -0.73 -6.99 14.71
CA ALA A 138 -0.24 -5.99 15.66
C ALA A 138 -1.31 -5.61 16.69
N TYR A 139 -2.56 -5.38 16.24
CA TYR A 139 -3.68 -5.13 17.14
C TYR A 139 -3.95 -6.31 18.09
N GLN A 140 -3.95 -7.53 17.59
CA GLN A 140 -4.16 -8.74 18.40
C GLN A 140 -3.05 -8.95 19.43
N GLN A 141 -1.80 -8.60 19.09
CA GLN A 141 -0.66 -8.76 19.97
C GLN A 141 -0.62 -7.69 21.08
N ASP A 142 -0.90 -6.43 20.77
CA ASP A 142 -0.90 -5.33 21.74
C ASP A 142 -1.82 -4.19 21.28
N SER A 143 -3.11 -4.32 21.58
CA SER A 143 -4.13 -3.37 21.14
C SER A 143 -3.96 -1.97 21.75
N GLU A 144 -3.41 -1.87 22.96
CA GLU A 144 -3.16 -0.59 23.63
C GLU A 144 -1.98 0.16 23.00
N ALA A 145 -0.94 -0.55 22.55
CA ALA A 145 0.10 0.06 21.74
C ALA A 145 -0.41 0.41 20.34
N PHE A 146 -1.15 -0.49 19.68
CA PHE A 146 -1.69 -0.26 18.33
C PHE A 146 -2.55 1.02 18.26
N LYS A 147 -3.38 1.27 19.28
CA LYS A 147 -4.21 2.49 19.36
C LYS A 147 -3.42 3.80 19.38
N LYS A 148 -2.09 3.75 19.58
CA LYS A 148 -1.21 4.92 19.57
C LYS A 148 -0.74 5.32 18.16
N PHE A 149 -1.18 4.64 17.10
CA PHE A 149 -1.07 5.23 15.77
C PHE A 149 -1.82 6.56 15.73
N LYS A 150 -1.21 7.59 15.15
CA LYS A 150 -1.87 8.89 14.94
C LYS A 150 -3.07 8.73 14.01
N LYS A 151 -2.88 7.96 12.93
CA LYS A 151 -3.86 7.70 11.89
C LYS A 151 -3.42 6.49 11.08
N ILE A 152 -4.39 5.72 10.59
CA ILE A 152 -4.17 4.71 9.56
C ILE A 152 -4.85 5.20 8.27
N VAL A 153 -4.08 5.27 7.19
CA VAL A 153 -4.55 5.67 5.85
C VAL A 153 -4.52 4.43 4.97
N ILE A 154 -5.68 4.00 4.51
CA ILE A 154 -5.88 2.71 3.84
C ILE A 154 -6.19 2.96 2.37
N MET A 155 -5.43 2.32 1.47
CA MET A 155 -5.91 2.05 0.12
C MET A 155 -6.79 0.80 0.21
N GLY A 156 -8.09 0.97 -0.03
CA GLY A 156 -8.99 -0.17 -0.05
C GLY A 156 -10.45 0.13 0.14
N GLY A 157 -11.26 -0.88 -0.13
CA GLY A 157 -12.72 -0.80 -0.13
C GLY A 157 -13.31 -0.18 -1.39
N ILE A 158 -14.60 -0.44 -1.56
CA ILE A 158 -15.46 0.20 -2.56
C ILE A 158 -16.87 0.30 -1.97
N MET A 159 -17.37 1.52 -1.82
CA MET A 159 -18.61 1.77 -1.09
C MET A 159 -19.83 1.72 -2.00
N ASP A 160 -19.74 2.27 -3.21
CA ASP A 160 -20.89 2.50 -4.09
C ASP A 160 -21.15 1.33 -5.08
N GLN A 161 -20.44 0.21 -4.94
CA GLN A 161 -20.53 -0.92 -5.88
C GLN A 161 -20.65 -2.28 -5.18
N PRO A 162 -21.32 -3.26 -5.82
CA PRO A 162 -21.57 -4.56 -5.21
C PRO A 162 -20.43 -5.55 -5.50
N TYR A 163 -19.19 -5.23 -5.15
CA TYR A 163 -18.06 -6.18 -5.18
C TYR A 163 -17.02 -5.85 -4.10
N ALA A 164 -16.17 -6.81 -3.77
CA ALA A 164 -15.07 -6.62 -2.82
C ALA A 164 -13.82 -6.07 -3.54
N GLU A 165 -13.27 -4.99 -3.00
CA GLU A 165 -11.94 -4.48 -3.36
C GLU A 165 -10.86 -5.49 -2.93
N TRP A 166 -9.75 -5.57 -3.66
CA TRP A 166 -8.72 -6.62 -3.53
C TRP A 166 -8.10 -6.73 -2.13
N ASN A 167 -7.65 -5.63 -1.53
CA ASN A 167 -6.99 -5.62 -0.22
C ASN A 167 -7.94 -6.09 0.88
N ILE A 168 -9.20 -5.63 0.85
CA ILE A 168 -10.25 -6.13 1.75
C ILE A 168 -10.57 -7.60 1.47
N LYS A 169 -10.68 -7.98 0.20
CA LYS A 169 -11.04 -9.35 -0.23
C LYS A 169 -9.98 -10.37 0.16
N CYS A 170 -8.70 -9.98 0.20
CA CYS A 170 -7.60 -10.87 0.54
C CYS A 170 -7.60 -11.23 2.04
N ASP A 171 -8.03 -10.33 2.92
CA ASP A 171 -8.18 -10.62 4.35
C ASP A 171 -9.33 -9.81 4.99
N PRO A 172 -10.60 -10.24 4.79
CA PRO A 172 -11.76 -9.52 5.32
C PRO A 172 -11.76 -9.42 6.84
N GLU A 173 -11.28 -10.45 7.54
CA GLU A 173 -11.13 -10.44 9.00
C GLU A 173 -10.14 -9.37 9.46
N ALA A 174 -8.98 -9.27 8.81
CA ALA A 174 -8.01 -8.24 9.16
C ALA A 174 -8.57 -6.84 8.92
N ALA A 175 -9.27 -6.63 7.80
CA ALA A 175 -9.94 -5.37 7.53
C ALA A 175 -10.99 -5.02 8.60
N ASP A 176 -11.85 -5.96 9.01
CA ASP A 176 -12.82 -5.74 10.11
C ASP A 176 -12.11 -5.37 11.43
N ILE A 177 -11.06 -6.09 11.80
CA ILE A 177 -10.28 -5.81 13.02
C ILE A 177 -9.69 -4.40 12.99
N VAL A 178 -9.08 -3.99 11.87
CA VAL A 178 -8.48 -2.67 11.73
C VAL A 178 -9.54 -1.57 11.78
N LEU A 179 -10.66 -1.73 11.06
CA LEU A 179 -11.77 -0.77 11.10
C LEU A 179 -12.34 -0.58 12.51
N ARG A 180 -12.33 -1.64 13.33
CA ARG A 180 -12.83 -1.64 14.71
C ARG A 180 -11.77 -1.31 15.76
N SER A 181 -10.55 -0.99 15.34
CA SER A 181 -9.40 -0.84 16.25
C SER A 181 -9.53 0.34 17.22
N GLY A 182 -10.30 1.37 16.85
CA GLY A 182 -10.42 2.63 17.57
C GLY A 182 -9.37 3.69 17.21
N VAL A 183 -8.51 3.41 16.21
CA VAL A 183 -7.61 4.42 15.61
C VAL A 183 -8.39 5.28 14.61
N GLU A 184 -7.98 6.53 14.40
CA GLU A 184 -8.54 7.35 13.31
C GLU A 184 -8.19 6.74 11.95
N ILE A 185 -9.20 6.48 11.12
CA ILE A 185 -9.05 5.82 9.83
C ILE A 185 -9.45 6.76 8.69
N GLN A 186 -8.59 6.81 7.68
CA GLN A 186 -8.86 7.43 6.40
C GLN A 186 -8.78 6.36 5.31
N MET A 187 -9.76 6.30 4.41
CA MET A 187 -9.82 5.31 3.34
C MET A 187 -9.87 5.99 1.97
N VAL A 188 -9.07 5.47 1.05
CA VAL A 188 -9.04 5.86 -0.36
C VAL A 188 -9.37 4.60 -1.15
N GLY A 189 -10.65 4.45 -1.50
CA GLY A 189 -11.15 3.25 -2.16
C GLY A 189 -11.39 3.43 -3.65
N LEU A 190 -11.91 2.37 -4.26
CA LEU A 190 -12.10 2.28 -5.72
C LEU A 190 -13.07 3.32 -6.29
N ASP A 191 -13.98 3.86 -5.48
CA ASP A 191 -14.90 4.94 -5.87
C ASP A 191 -14.16 6.18 -6.40
N VAL A 192 -12.91 6.39 -5.97
CA VAL A 192 -12.03 7.45 -6.47
C VAL A 192 -10.85 6.91 -7.27
N THR A 193 -10.17 5.86 -6.81
CA THR A 193 -8.92 5.42 -7.43
C THR A 193 -9.12 4.90 -8.85
N LEU A 194 -10.27 4.29 -9.19
CA LEU A 194 -10.54 3.81 -10.55
C LEU A 194 -10.55 4.93 -11.61
N LYS A 195 -10.65 6.20 -11.18
CA LYS A 195 -10.56 7.38 -12.05
C LYS A 195 -9.12 7.75 -12.37
N CYS A 196 -8.13 7.19 -11.66
CA CYS A 196 -6.71 7.51 -11.74
C CYS A 196 -5.94 6.59 -12.70
N VAL A 197 -6.50 6.35 -13.88
CA VAL A 197 -5.82 5.64 -14.97
C VAL A 197 -4.75 6.56 -15.55
N LEU A 198 -3.49 6.12 -15.60
CA LEU A 198 -2.40 6.92 -16.19
C LEU A 198 -2.72 7.31 -17.65
N LYS A 199 -2.58 8.59 -18.00
CA LYS A 199 -2.68 9.05 -19.40
C LYS A 199 -1.52 8.48 -20.21
N GLU A 200 -1.76 8.27 -21.50
CA GLU A 200 -0.73 7.77 -22.43
C GLU A 200 0.47 8.72 -22.48
N GLU A 201 0.25 10.04 -22.50
CA GLU A 201 1.33 11.01 -22.50
C GLU A 201 2.18 10.97 -21.22
N THR A 202 1.56 10.73 -20.06
CA THR A 202 2.26 10.61 -18.78
C THR A 202 3.05 9.32 -18.72
N LEU A 203 2.45 8.22 -19.18
CA LEU A 203 3.11 6.93 -19.31
C LEU A 203 4.37 7.03 -20.17
N ASP A 204 4.28 7.65 -21.34
CA ASP A 204 5.41 7.85 -22.25
C ASP A 204 6.54 8.68 -21.59
N LYS A 205 6.16 9.74 -20.86
CA LYS A 205 7.13 10.53 -20.08
C LYS A 205 7.84 9.69 -19.03
N ILE A 206 7.11 8.92 -18.23
CA ILE A 206 7.70 8.03 -17.21
C ILE A 206 8.64 7.00 -17.84
N LEU A 207 8.25 6.41 -18.98
CA LEU A 207 9.09 5.46 -19.72
C LEU A 207 10.34 6.10 -20.35
N SER A 208 10.33 7.42 -20.55
CA SER A 208 11.45 8.17 -21.13
C SER A 208 12.57 8.44 -20.11
N PHE A 209 12.25 8.47 -18.81
CA PHE A 209 13.17 8.75 -17.72
C PHE A 209 14.40 7.83 -17.70
N LYS A 210 15.52 8.37 -17.21
CA LYS A 210 16.86 7.78 -17.25
C LYS A 210 17.53 7.66 -15.88
N GLY A 211 16.97 8.31 -14.86
CA GLY A 211 17.39 8.21 -13.46
C GLY A 211 17.34 6.77 -12.99
N ARG A 212 18.19 6.42 -12.02
CA ARG A 212 18.37 5.04 -11.56
C ARG A 212 17.05 4.45 -11.05
N GLY A 213 16.37 5.13 -10.12
CA GLY A 213 15.05 4.77 -9.61
C GLY A 213 13.99 4.67 -10.70
N ASN A 214 13.89 5.72 -11.53
CA ASN A 214 12.90 5.77 -12.61
C ASN A 214 13.08 4.66 -13.65
N LYS A 215 14.32 4.23 -13.93
CA LYS A 215 14.58 3.07 -14.81
C LYS A 215 14.07 1.77 -14.22
N LEU A 216 14.18 1.58 -12.90
CA LEU A 216 13.63 0.40 -12.22
C LEU A 216 12.10 0.40 -12.34
N LEU A 217 11.44 1.50 -11.97
CA LEU A 217 9.99 1.67 -12.11
C LEU A 217 9.53 1.44 -13.55
N ALA A 218 10.18 2.07 -14.53
CA ALA A 218 9.85 1.89 -15.95
C ALA A 218 10.01 0.43 -16.39
N SER A 219 10.98 -0.31 -15.84
CA SER A 219 11.15 -1.73 -16.13
C SER A 219 10.03 -2.60 -15.55
N MET A 220 9.60 -2.32 -14.32
CA MET A 220 8.47 -3.01 -13.68
C MET A 220 7.16 -2.68 -14.40
N MET A 221 6.96 -1.40 -14.74
CA MET A 221 5.77 -0.95 -15.47
C MET A 221 5.65 -1.60 -16.86
N LYS A 222 6.77 -1.80 -17.58
CA LYS A 222 6.76 -2.58 -18.84
C LYS A 222 6.29 -4.01 -18.64
N ILE A 223 6.81 -4.70 -17.61
CA ILE A 223 6.38 -6.06 -17.25
C ILE A 223 4.88 -6.08 -16.94
N TRP A 224 4.40 -5.12 -16.15
CA TRP A 224 3.00 -5.02 -15.79
C TRP A 224 2.10 -4.79 -17.01
N ILE A 225 2.46 -3.85 -17.91
CA ILE A 225 1.71 -3.57 -19.14
C ILE A 225 1.71 -4.80 -20.05
N ASP A 226 2.84 -5.49 -20.17
CA ASP A 226 2.92 -6.70 -20.99
C ASP A 226 2.03 -7.82 -20.45
N ASN A 227 1.87 -7.94 -19.15
CA ASN A 227 0.99 -8.94 -18.54
C ASN A 227 -0.49 -8.55 -18.59
N ASN A 228 -0.80 -7.26 -18.41
CA ASN A 228 -2.18 -6.80 -18.23
C ASN A 228 -2.83 -6.21 -19.48
N LYS A 229 -2.05 -5.81 -20.49
CA LYS A 229 -2.49 -5.22 -21.76
C LYS A 229 -3.42 -3.99 -21.59
N LYS A 230 -3.21 -3.23 -20.52
CA LYS A 230 -3.94 -1.99 -20.18
C LYS A 230 -2.98 -0.97 -19.58
N ARG A 231 -3.46 0.27 -19.38
CA ARG A 231 -2.73 1.31 -18.63
C ARG A 231 -2.95 1.10 -17.12
N PRO A 232 -1.92 1.32 -16.29
CA PRO A 232 -2.03 1.18 -14.84
C PRO A 232 -2.97 2.23 -14.23
N ILE A 233 -3.56 1.86 -13.12
CA ILE A 233 -4.35 2.75 -12.27
C ILE A 233 -3.51 3.01 -11.03
N LEU A 234 -3.36 4.27 -10.63
CA LEU A 234 -2.53 4.65 -9.50
C LEU A 234 -3.34 4.68 -8.21
N HIS A 235 -3.67 3.50 -7.65
CA HIS A 235 -4.47 3.42 -6.43
C HIS A 235 -3.66 3.86 -5.21
N ASP A 236 -2.52 3.22 -4.99
CA ASP A 236 -1.67 3.48 -3.83
C ASP A 236 -1.00 4.86 -3.84
N PRO A 237 -0.51 5.40 -4.97
CA PRO A 237 0.08 6.73 -4.99
C PRO A 237 -0.96 7.80 -4.66
N LEU A 238 -2.23 7.61 -5.04
CA LEU A 238 -3.31 8.53 -4.64
C LEU A 238 -3.45 8.53 -3.11
N THR A 239 -3.40 7.36 -2.50
CA THR A 239 -3.48 7.19 -1.04
C THR A 239 -2.34 7.90 -0.31
N ILE A 240 -1.10 7.70 -0.78
CA ILE A 240 0.09 8.37 -0.26
C ILE A 240 0.00 9.89 -0.42
N ALA A 241 -0.35 10.38 -1.60
CA ALA A 241 -0.30 11.80 -1.91
C ALA A 241 -1.44 12.60 -1.26
N SER A 242 -2.63 12.01 -1.17
CA SER A 242 -3.85 12.67 -0.66
C SER A 242 -3.82 12.94 0.85
N TYR A 243 -2.85 12.38 1.59
CA TYR A 243 -2.68 12.69 3.00
C TYR A 243 -2.12 14.12 3.22
N VAL A 244 -1.28 14.62 2.32
CA VAL A 244 -0.68 15.98 2.41
C VAL A 244 -1.10 16.94 1.31
N LYS A 245 -1.70 16.43 0.23
CA LYS A 245 -2.22 17.23 -0.88
C LYS A 245 -3.74 17.09 -1.00
N PRO A 246 -4.46 18.16 -1.36
CA PRO A 246 -5.93 18.16 -1.38
C PRO A 246 -6.50 17.55 -2.67
N PHE A 247 -5.98 16.41 -3.14
CA PHE A 247 -6.48 15.74 -4.35
C PHE A 247 -7.84 15.09 -4.14
N CYS A 248 -8.16 14.67 -2.91
CA CYS A 248 -9.43 14.05 -2.56
C CYS A 248 -10.21 14.90 -1.56
N GLU A 249 -11.54 14.92 -1.72
CA GLU A 249 -12.45 15.35 -0.66
C GLU A 249 -12.84 14.14 0.20
N PHE A 250 -12.72 14.30 1.52
CA PHE A 250 -13.04 13.26 2.48
C PHE A 250 -14.34 13.56 3.23
N LYS A 251 -15.19 12.55 3.38
CA LYS A 251 -16.44 12.61 4.16
C LYS A 251 -16.46 11.53 5.22
N LYS A 252 -17.16 11.79 6.32
CA LYS A 252 -17.37 10.78 7.36
C LYS A 252 -18.42 9.78 6.91
N HIS A 253 -18.08 8.50 6.96
CA HIS A 253 -18.98 7.39 6.73
C HIS A 253 -18.83 6.37 7.85
N LYS A 254 -19.90 5.61 8.13
CA LYS A 254 -19.84 4.45 9.02
C LYS A 254 -19.79 3.19 8.17
N LEU A 255 -18.65 2.51 8.17
CA LEU A 255 -18.41 1.35 7.32
C LEU A 255 -18.23 0.06 8.13
N GLU A 256 -18.72 -1.04 7.58
CA GLU A 256 -18.45 -2.40 8.05
C GLU A 256 -17.94 -3.27 6.90
N VAL A 257 -17.17 -4.31 7.24
CA VAL A 257 -16.76 -5.35 6.28
C VAL A 257 -17.67 -6.55 6.47
N ILE A 258 -18.30 -7.01 5.39
CA ILE A 258 -19.13 -8.21 5.43
C ILE A 258 -18.22 -9.45 5.52
N LEU A 259 -18.42 -10.29 6.53
CA LEU A 259 -17.58 -11.48 6.77
C LEU A 259 -18.23 -12.80 6.33
N ASP A 260 -19.52 -12.82 5.97
CA ASP A 260 -20.21 -14.07 5.66
C ASP A 260 -21.03 -13.99 4.37
N GLY A 261 -21.28 -15.15 3.77
CA GLY A 261 -22.13 -15.28 2.58
C GLY A 261 -21.51 -14.72 1.29
N GLU A 262 -22.37 -14.48 0.29
CA GLU A 262 -21.95 -14.09 -1.07
C GLU A 262 -21.30 -12.71 -1.14
N ARG A 263 -21.60 -11.83 -0.18
CA ARG A 263 -21.07 -10.47 -0.09
C ARG A 263 -19.81 -10.38 0.77
N ARG A 264 -19.20 -11.51 1.14
CA ARG A 264 -17.98 -11.52 1.95
C ARG A 264 -16.88 -10.65 1.30
N GLY A 265 -16.24 -9.80 2.12
CA GLY A 265 -15.24 -8.82 1.72
C GLY A 265 -15.80 -7.48 1.23
N TYR A 266 -17.13 -7.28 1.21
CA TYR A 266 -17.70 -6.01 0.79
C TYR A 266 -17.55 -4.99 1.93
N THR A 267 -17.16 -3.77 1.59
CA THR A 267 -17.22 -2.60 2.48
C THR A 267 -18.56 -1.90 2.28
N VAL A 268 -19.40 -1.84 3.31
CA VAL A 268 -20.76 -1.30 3.18
C VAL A 268 -21.04 -0.25 4.23
N GLN A 269 -21.90 0.72 3.90
CA GLN A 269 -22.43 1.64 4.89
C GLN A 269 -23.37 0.91 5.85
N SER A 270 -23.21 1.17 7.16
CA SER A 270 -24.02 0.56 8.22
C SER A 270 -24.12 1.51 9.41
N GLU A 271 -25.30 1.57 10.05
CA GLU A 271 -25.49 2.39 11.26
C GLU A 271 -24.58 1.93 12.42
N ASN A 272 -24.26 0.63 12.44
CA ASN A 272 -23.36 -0.03 13.38
C ASN A 272 -21.91 -0.08 12.88
N GLY A 273 -21.63 0.49 11.71
CA GLY A 273 -20.30 0.58 11.14
C GLY A 273 -19.37 1.52 11.93
N ASN A 274 -18.09 1.42 11.64
CA ASN A 274 -17.06 2.25 12.26
C ASN A 274 -16.89 3.54 11.47
N GLU A 275 -16.76 4.66 12.18
CA GLU A 275 -16.55 5.96 11.54
C GLU A 275 -15.17 6.00 10.86
N VAL A 276 -15.16 6.31 9.56
CA VAL A 276 -13.96 6.53 8.76
C VAL A 276 -14.09 7.81 7.95
N LEU A 277 -12.96 8.43 7.62
CA LEU A 277 -12.87 9.46 6.59
C LEU A 277 -12.70 8.79 5.23
N TYR A 278 -13.74 8.75 4.41
CA TYR A 278 -13.72 8.11 3.09
C TYR A 278 -13.57 9.14 1.98
N ALA A 279 -12.68 8.87 1.02
CA ALA A 279 -12.51 9.71 -0.17
C ALA A 279 -13.73 9.61 -1.10
N THR A 280 -14.32 10.73 -1.47
CA THR A 280 -15.57 10.77 -2.27
C THR A 280 -15.42 11.41 -3.65
N SER A 281 -14.34 12.17 -3.86
CA SER A 281 -14.00 12.78 -5.14
C SER A 281 -12.48 12.80 -5.31
N VAL A 282 -12.01 12.99 -6.55
CA VAL A 282 -10.60 13.12 -6.87
C VAL A 282 -10.41 14.12 -8.00
N ASP A 283 -9.45 15.02 -7.83
CA ASP A 283 -8.86 15.82 -8.92
C ASP A 283 -7.71 15.02 -9.55
N ASN A 284 -8.06 14.18 -10.52
CA ASN A 284 -7.09 13.29 -11.14
C ASN A 284 -6.03 14.05 -11.95
N GLU A 285 -6.37 15.21 -12.51
CA GLU A 285 -5.42 15.98 -13.31
C GLU A 285 -4.31 16.55 -12.43
N ALA A 286 -4.67 17.22 -11.34
CA ALA A 286 -3.70 17.73 -10.37
C ALA A 286 -2.88 16.61 -9.71
N PHE A 287 -3.52 15.47 -9.43
CA PHE A 287 -2.84 14.30 -8.86
C PHE A 287 -1.80 13.71 -9.83
N GLU A 288 -2.16 13.50 -11.09
CA GLU A 288 -1.26 12.92 -12.09
C GLU A 288 -0.07 13.84 -12.40
N GLU A 289 -0.30 15.15 -12.47
CA GLU A 289 0.78 16.15 -12.57
C GLU A 289 1.74 16.09 -11.37
N PHE A 290 1.19 15.92 -10.17
CA PHE A 290 2.00 15.79 -8.95
C PHE A 290 2.85 14.53 -8.94
N VAL A 291 2.30 13.39 -9.37
CA VAL A 291 3.07 12.15 -9.51
C VAL A 291 4.23 12.35 -10.50
N LEU A 292 3.96 12.99 -11.64
CA LEU A 292 5.01 13.27 -12.63
C LEU A 292 6.08 14.21 -12.08
N ASP A 293 5.73 15.24 -11.32
CA ASP A 293 6.67 16.14 -10.65
C ASP A 293 7.56 15.40 -9.62
N CYS A 294 6.96 14.50 -8.83
CA CYS A 294 7.70 13.65 -7.89
C CYS A 294 8.76 12.80 -8.60
N LEU A 295 8.38 12.12 -9.68
CA LEU A 295 9.29 11.27 -10.45
C LEU A 295 10.35 12.09 -11.20
N THR A 296 9.99 13.29 -11.67
CA THR A 296 10.94 14.22 -12.31
C THR A 296 12.00 14.71 -11.33
N LYS A 297 11.65 14.95 -10.06
CA LYS A 297 12.63 15.31 -9.03
C LYS A 297 13.60 14.17 -8.72
N ALA A 298 13.11 12.93 -8.77
CA ALA A 298 13.93 11.74 -8.55
C ALA A 298 14.76 11.30 -9.77
N GLU A 299 14.63 12.01 -10.90
CA GLU A 299 15.44 11.81 -12.10
C GLU A 299 16.88 12.31 -11.94
N GLN A 300 17.08 13.30 -11.07
CA GLN A 300 18.36 13.97 -10.80
C GLN A 300 19.25 13.12 -9.87
#